data_AF-A0A938L665-F1
#
_entry.id   AF-A0A938L665-F1
#
_cell.length_a   1.000
_cell.length_b   1.000
_cell.length_c   1.000
_cell.angle_alpha   90.00
_cell.angle_beta   90.00
_cell.angle_gamma   90.00
#
_symmetry.space_group_name_H-M   'P 1'
#
loop_
_entity.id
_entity.type
_entity.pdbx_description
1 polymer ?
#
loop_
_entity_poly.entity_id
_entity_poly.type
_entity_poly.pdbx_seq_one_letter_code
_entity_poly.pdbx_strand_id
1 'polypeptide(L)'
;MNVVRLNLANPASAGVGPRVAIVAAALSLSLLPWFLAADVRTSEQREANQKKLNTMTEPERRKLDENLRLYREMPAAERDRLRELHQAIEHDPVLKSAFADYQAWANALSPVDRHELRQTLDPEARKRLIENFHRRPLPNDVSGPSPSDRPPNGLPFSQNNNGRQRMIEKLFGGLALPFGDRFGSCVPEMETIIRVLEHELPFDSRDELDKLDEYSRKVRVLRLTLERHPVGPPTVRIFGLGSSTIDKVFAALPDGPIKQLPLNRNPNPNQFEARSTLLITVLMRGLMTETQRAIEDHRPRPDVLFAFQKNLNDKERTRLDNMNRDDRQFELLQLYVKEQISGIGELQRILGTPEMERFVKQLNNAPRPGQGSPDGEDRRDKKGRFPPLDGSRRPREPESPLPNRPDLKD
;
A
#
# COMPACT_ATOMS: atom_id res chain seq x y z
N MET A 1 14.41 -47.28 56.42
CA MET A 1 13.29 -46.50 56.97
C MET A 1 12.41 -46.03 55.81
N ASN A 2 11.09 -46.21 55.97
CA ASN A 2 9.95 -45.77 55.16
C ASN A 2 9.75 -46.38 53.76
N VAL A 3 9.01 -47.48 53.80
CA VAL A 3 8.21 -48.09 52.72
C VAL A 3 6.87 -47.35 52.67
N VAL A 4 6.46 -46.84 51.51
CA VAL A 4 5.11 -46.30 51.27
C VAL A 4 4.36 -47.25 50.33
N ARG A 5 3.23 -47.75 50.82
CA ARG A 5 2.30 -48.67 50.15
C ARG A 5 1.40 -47.94 49.16
N LEU A 6 1.21 -48.51 47.97
CA LEU A 6 0.13 -48.16 47.04
C LEU A 6 -1.11 -49.01 47.36
N ASN A 7 -2.22 -48.36 47.71
CA ASN A 7 -3.54 -48.98 47.84
C ASN A 7 -4.26 -48.97 46.48
N LEU A 8 -4.61 -50.16 46.00
CA LEU A 8 -5.57 -50.38 44.91
C LEU A 8 -6.99 -50.25 45.47
N ALA A 9 -7.81 -49.39 44.86
CA ALA A 9 -9.24 -49.34 45.07
C ALA A 9 -9.96 -49.47 43.73
N ASN A 10 -10.68 -50.59 43.57
CA ASN A 10 -11.67 -50.81 42.51
C ASN A 10 -12.91 -49.94 42.75
N PRO A 11 -13.45 -49.25 41.74
CA PRO A 11 -14.85 -48.86 41.75
C PRO A 11 -15.72 -49.93 41.07
N ALA A 12 -16.78 -50.28 41.80
CA ALA A 12 -17.81 -51.24 41.44
C ALA A 12 -18.60 -50.82 40.18
N SER A 13 -18.99 -51.84 39.41
CA SER A 13 -19.96 -51.77 38.33
C SER A 13 -21.36 -51.46 38.88
N ALA A 14 -21.77 -50.19 38.85
CA ALA A 14 -23.16 -49.81 39.06
C ALA A 14 -23.97 -50.11 37.79
N GLY A 15 -24.88 -51.08 37.89
CA GLY A 15 -25.79 -51.48 36.82
C GLY A 15 -26.69 -50.33 36.37
N VAL A 16 -26.50 -49.88 35.13
CA VAL A 16 -27.43 -48.99 34.44
C VAL A 16 -28.68 -49.80 34.13
N GLY A 17 -29.77 -49.56 34.88
CA GLY A 17 -31.02 -50.27 34.70
C GLY A 17 -31.56 -50.14 33.26
N PRO A 18 -32.21 -51.19 32.71
CA PRO A 18 -32.63 -51.26 31.31
C PRO A 18 -33.55 -50.11 30.86
N ARG A 19 -34.20 -49.42 31.81
CA ARG A 19 -35.03 -48.25 31.54
C ARG A 19 -34.22 -47.00 31.11
N VAL A 20 -32.99 -46.83 31.60
CA VAL A 20 -32.12 -45.70 31.20
C VAL A 20 -31.55 -45.93 29.80
N ALA A 21 -31.23 -47.18 29.45
CA ALA A 21 -30.78 -47.55 28.12
C ALA A 21 -31.87 -47.35 27.05
N ILE A 22 -33.13 -47.67 27.36
CA ILE A 22 -34.26 -47.47 26.43
C ILE A 22 -34.55 -45.98 26.22
N VAL A 23 -34.48 -45.15 27.27
CA VAL A 23 -34.69 -43.70 27.15
C VAL A 23 -33.54 -43.03 26.39
N ALA A 24 -32.29 -43.46 26.60
CA ALA A 24 -31.14 -42.96 25.85
C ALA A 24 -31.23 -43.35 24.35
N ALA A 25 -31.67 -44.58 24.04
CA ALA A 25 -31.86 -45.04 22.67
C ALA A 25 -33.01 -44.29 21.96
N ALA A 26 -34.14 -44.07 22.65
CA ALA A 26 -35.26 -43.30 22.12
C ALA A 26 -34.93 -41.82 21.89
N LEU A 27 -34.17 -41.18 22.81
CA LEU A 27 -33.68 -39.81 22.63
C LEU A 27 -32.69 -39.70 21.45
N SER A 28 -31.80 -40.68 21.29
CA SER A 28 -30.85 -40.73 20.17
C SER A 28 -31.56 -40.89 18.82
N LEU A 29 -32.62 -41.70 18.76
CA LEU A 29 -33.46 -41.87 17.57
C LEU A 29 -34.34 -40.65 17.27
N SER A 30 -34.73 -39.88 18.29
CA SER A 30 -35.54 -38.67 18.10
C SER A 30 -34.75 -37.45 17.61
N LEU A 31 -33.42 -37.45 17.76
CA LEU A 31 -32.53 -36.37 17.29
C LEU A 31 -31.91 -36.64 15.90
N LEU A 32 -31.91 -37.89 15.44
CA LEU A 32 -31.45 -38.30 14.11
C LEU A 32 -32.11 -37.53 12.95
N PRO A 33 -33.43 -37.23 12.95
CA PRO A 33 -34.07 -36.45 11.89
C PRO A 33 -33.55 -35.01 11.81
N TRP A 34 -33.15 -34.40 12.93
CA TRP A 34 -32.62 -33.02 12.95
C TRP A 34 -31.17 -32.95 12.45
N PHE A 35 -30.34 -33.95 12.75
CA PHE A 35 -28.98 -34.04 12.18
C PHE A 35 -28.99 -34.36 10.68
N LEU A 36 -29.92 -35.19 10.21
CA LEU A 36 -30.06 -35.49 8.78
C LEU A 36 -30.71 -34.34 7.99
N ALA A 37 -31.65 -33.59 8.57
CA ALA A 37 -32.27 -32.43 7.91
C ALA A 37 -31.33 -31.21 7.81
N ALA A 38 -30.35 -31.08 8.71
CA ALA A 38 -29.33 -30.04 8.64
C ALA A 38 -28.30 -30.27 7.52
N ASP A 39 -28.09 -31.52 7.10
CA ASP A 39 -27.03 -31.87 6.14
C ASP A 39 -27.46 -31.63 4.67
N VAL A 40 -28.73 -31.85 4.33
CA VAL A 40 -29.23 -31.78 2.93
C VAL A 40 -29.14 -30.38 2.32
N ARG A 41 -29.44 -29.32 3.08
CA ARG A 41 -29.24 -27.93 2.59
C ARG A 41 -27.75 -27.58 2.45
N THR A 42 -26.89 -28.19 3.27
CA THR A 42 -25.44 -27.96 3.19
C THR A 42 -24.79 -28.75 2.06
N SER A 43 -25.30 -29.92 1.67
CA SER A 43 -24.73 -30.72 0.58
C SER A 43 -24.92 -30.05 -0.78
N GLU A 44 -26.13 -29.56 -1.09
CA GLU A 44 -26.39 -28.84 -2.35
C GLU A 44 -25.54 -27.57 -2.45
N GLN A 45 -25.42 -26.83 -1.35
CA GLN A 45 -24.63 -25.60 -1.30
C GLN A 45 -23.12 -25.89 -1.36
N ARG A 46 -22.64 -26.99 -0.77
CA ARG A 46 -21.26 -27.46 -0.90
C ARG A 46 -20.95 -27.86 -2.35
N GLU A 47 -21.85 -28.60 -3.01
CA GLU A 47 -21.69 -28.96 -4.42
C GLU A 47 -21.69 -27.73 -5.33
N ALA A 48 -22.58 -26.77 -5.11
CA ALA A 48 -22.61 -25.51 -5.85
C ALA A 48 -21.31 -24.71 -5.66
N ASN A 49 -20.81 -24.62 -4.42
CA ASN A 49 -19.54 -23.97 -4.13
C ASN A 49 -18.35 -24.70 -4.76
N GLN A 50 -18.36 -26.04 -4.77
CA GLN A 50 -17.31 -26.84 -5.38
C GLN A 50 -17.30 -26.69 -6.91
N LYS A 51 -18.46 -26.69 -7.55
CA LYS A 51 -18.59 -26.36 -8.98
C LYS A 51 -18.01 -24.97 -9.27
N LYS A 52 -18.34 -23.98 -8.44
CA LYS A 52 -17.83 -22.60 -8.58
C LYS A 52 -16.31 -22.52 -8.44
N LEU A 53 -15.73 -23.20 -7.45
CA LEU A 53 -14.27 -23.29 -7.27
C LEU A 53 -13.57 -23.97 -8.45
N ASN A 54 -14.19 -25.02 -8.99
CA ASN A 54 -13.68 -25.74 -10.15
C ASN A 54 -13.68 -24.87 -11.41
N THR A 55 -14.68 -23.98 -11.56
CA THR A 55 -14.75 -23.02 -12.69
C THR A 55 -13.85 -21.79 -12.55
N MET A 56 -13.32 -21.52 -11.35
CA MET A 56 -12.42 -20.39 -11.13
C MET A 56 -11.04 -20.64 -11.73
N THR A 57 -10.48 -19.59 -12.33
CA THR A 57 -9.09 -19.54 -12.80
C THR A 57 -8.11 -19.51 -11.61
N GLU A 58 -6.85 -19.91 -11.83
CA GLU A 58 -5.77 -19.81 -10.83
C GLU A 58 -5.66 -18.43 -10.13
N PRO A 59 -5.66 -17.28 -10.84
CA PRO A 59 -5.61 -15.98 -10.18
C PRO A 59 -6.86 -15.68 -9.34
N GLU A 60 -8.03 -16.19 -9.71
CA GLU A 60 -9.26 -16.03 -8.92
C GLU A 60 -9.22 -16.87 -7.64
N ARG A 61 -8.71 -18.10 -7.72
CA ARG A 61 -8.51 -18.96 -6.54
C ARG A 61 -7.55 -18.33 -5.55
N ARG A 62 -6.40 -17.80 -6.02
CA ARG A 62 -5.44 -17.10 -5.14
C ARG A 62 -6.07 -15.89 -4.44
N LYS A 63 -6.88 -15.11 -5.15
CA LYS A 63 -7.63 -13.99 -4.56
C LYS A 63 -8.63 -14.46 -3.51
N LEU A 64 -9.32 -15.57 -3.77
CA LEU A 64 -10.26 -16.15 -2.82
C LEU A 64 -9.55 -16.62 -1.55
N ASP A 65 -8.39 -17.27 -1.68
CA ASP A 65 -7.57 -17.72 -0.57
C ASP A 65 -7.04 -16.54 0.26
N GLU A 66 -6.58 -15.47 -0.40
CA GLU A 66 -6.14 -14.24 0.28
C GLU A 66 -7.28 -13.57 1.04
N ASN A 67 -8.45 -13.44 0.42
CA ASN A 67 -9.64 -12.88 1.08
C ASN A 67 -10.07 -13.73 2.28
N LEU A 68 -10.01 -15.07 2.16
CA LEU A 68 -10.30 -15.97 3.27
C LEU A 68 -9.29 -15.82 4.40
N ARG A 69 -8.00 -15.67 4.09
CA ARG A 69 -6.96 -15.40 5.07
C ARG A 69 -7.24 -14.09 5.82
N LEU A 70 -7.46 -12.99 5.09
CA LEU A 70 -7.77 -11.68 5.68
C LEU A 70 -9.03 -11.75 6.57
N TYR A 71 -10.08 -12.45 6.11
CA TYR A 71 -11.28 -12.65 6.91
C TYR A 71 -11.01 -13.48 8.18
N ARG A 72 -10.08 -14.43 8.16
CA ARG A 72 -9.72 -15.22 9.36
C ARG A 72 -8.90 -14.42 10.36
N GLU A 73 -8.05 -13.52 9.89
CA GLU A 73 -7.19 -12.64 10.70
C GLU A 73 -7.97 -11.49 11.36
N MET A 74 -9.14 -11.16 10.83
CA MET A 74 -10.02 -10.11 11.36
C MET A 74 -10.54 -10.43 12.78
N PRO A 75 -10.73 -9.40 13.65
CA PRO A 75 -11.31 -9.58 14.99
C PRO A 75 -12.67 -10.29 14.96
N ALA A 76 -12.94 -11.14 15.97
CA ALA A 76 -14.17 -11.92 16.03
C ALA A 76 -15.44 -11.07 15.91
N ALA A 77 -15.50 -9.96 16.65
CA ALA A 77 -16.62 -9.02 16.64
C ALA A 77 -16.91 -8.46 15.24
N GLU A 78 -15.87 -8.20 14.44
CA GLU A 78 -16.04 -7.66 13.10
C GLU A 78 -16.50 -8.75 12.12
N ARG A 79 -16.03 -9.99 12.28
CA ARG A 79 -16.54 -11.15 11.52
C ARG A 79 -18.00 -11.45 11.84
N ASP A 80 -18.41 -11.32 13.10
CA ASP A 80 -19.81 -11.49 13.52
C ASP A 80 -20.69 -10.41 12.88
N ARG A 81 -20.27 -9.14 12.97
CA ARG A 81 -20.93 -8.01 12.30
C ARG A 81 -21.10 -8.23 10.79
N LEU A 82 -20.07 -8.72 10.10
CA LEU A 82 -20.15 -9.02 8.66
C LEU A 82 -21.12 -10.16 8.34
N ARG A 83 -21.20 -11.18 9.22
CA ARG A 83 -22.16 -12.28 9.08
C ARG A 83 -23.60 -11.78 9.25
N GLU A 84 -23.85 -10.95 10.25
CA GLU A 84 -25.17 -10.33 10.46
C GLU A 84 -25.57 -9.47 9.26
N LEU A 85 -24.66 -8.64 8.75
CA LEU A 85 -24.92 -7.81 7.58
C LEU A 85 -25.21 -8.64 6.33
N HIS A 86 -24.44 -9.71 6.10
CA HIS A 86 -24.69 -10.63 4.99
C HIS A 86 -26.05 -11.31 5.11
N GLN A 87 -26.41 -11.80 6.31
CA GLN A 87 -27.73 -12.39 6.54
C GLN A 87 -28.85 -11.38 6.31
N ALA A 88 -28.71 -10.14 6.79
CA ALA A 88 -29.70 -9.09 6.56
C ALA A 88 -29.92 -8.82 5.07
N ILE A 89 -28.83 -8.75 4.28
CA ILE A 89 -28.90 -8.56 2.82
C ILE A 89 -29.55 -9.76 2.13
N GLU A 90 -29.27 -11.00 2.54
CA GLU A 90 -29.83 -12.17 1.88
C GLU A 90 -31.32 -12.41 2.17
N HIS A 91 -31.78 -12.04 3.37
CA HIS A 91 -33.17 -12.27 3.79
C HIS A 91 -34.13 -11.18 3.32
N ASP A 92 -33.64 -9.95 3.10
CA ASP A 92 -34.45 -8.85 2.58
C ASP A 92 -34.24 -8.71 1.05
N PRO A 93 -35.24 -9.06 0.22
CA PRO A 93 -35.10 -8.98 -1.23
C PRO A 93 -34.91 -7.56 -1.75
N VAL A 94 -35.44 -6.54 -1.05
CA VAL A 94 -35.26 -5.13 -1.43
C VAL A 94 -33.82 -4.72 -1.17
N LEU A 95 -33.28 -5.08 0.00
CA LEU A 95 -31.89 -4.79 0.35
C LEU A 95 -30.92 -5.54 -0.57
N LYS A 96 -31.23 -6.78 -0.93
CA LYS A 96 -30.45 -7.57 -1.90
C LYS A 96 -30.37 -6.90 -3.26
N SER A 97 -31.52 -6.43 -3.77
CA SER A 97 -31.57 -5.71 -5.05
C SER A 97 -30.78 -4.40 -4.97
N ALA A 98 -31.02 -3.58 -3.95
CA ALA A 98 -30.31 -2.32 -3.76
C ALA A 98 -28.80 -2.50 -3.63
N PHE A 99 -28.36 -3.58 -2.97
CA PHE A 99 -26.94 -3.90 -2.86
C PHE A 99 -26.33 -4.33 -4.19
N ALA A 100 -27.06 -5.09 -5.01
CA ALA A 100 -26.63 -5.46 -6.35
C ALA A 100 -26.49 -4.21 -7.25
N ASP A 101 -27.47 -3.29 -7.21
CA ASP A 101 -27.43 -2.03 -7.94
C ASP A 101 -26.25 -1.17 -7.51
N TYR A 102 -26.03 -1.06 -6.19
CA TYR A 102 -24.87 -0.38 -5.63
C TYR A 102 -23.55 -0.99 -6.10
N GLN A 103 -23.42 -2.32 -6.14
CA GLN A 103 -22.21 -2.98 -6.63
C GLN A 103 -21.99 -2.73 -8.13
N ALA A 104 -23.04 -2.80 -8.95
CA ALA A 104 -22.97 -2.53 -10.37
C ALA A 104 -22.49 -1.09 -10.62
N TRP A 105 -23.10 -0.12 -9.94
CA TRP A 105 -22.69 1.29 -9.97
C TRP A 105 -21.25 1.48 -9.48
N ALA A 106 -20.90 0.94 -8.32
CA ALA A 106 -19.56 1.08 -7.77
C ALA A 106 -18.51 0.49 -8.71
N ASN A 107 -18.81 -0.59 -9.43
CA ASN A 107 -17.90 -1.16 -10.42
C ASN A 107 -17.74 -0.32 -11.69
N ALA A 108 -18.70 0.53 -12.02
CA ALA A 108 -18.61 1.50 -13.11
C ALA A 108 -17.74 2.72 -12.76
N LEU A 109 -17.50 2.98 -11.47
CA LEU A 109 -16.64 4.07 -11.02
C LEU A 109 -15.17 3.84 -11.39
N SER A 110 -14.43 4.94 -11.52
CA SER A 110 -12.98 4.90 -11.71
C SER A 110 -12.30 4.14 -10.55
N PRO A 111 -11.14 3.51 -10.76
CA PRO A 111 -10.40 2.88 -9.66
C PRO A 111 -10.10 3.83 -8.49
N VAL A 112 -9.92 5.13 -8.78
CA VAL A 112 -9.64 6.17 -7.78
C VAL A 112 -10.89 6.45 -6.95
N ASP A 113 -12.02 6.72 -7.60
CA ASP A 113 -13.29 6.99 -6.91
C ASP A 113 -13.71 5.77 -6.07
N ARG A 114 -13.51 4.55 -6.59
CA ARG A 114 -13.74 3.32 -5.81
C ARG A 114 -12.85 3.23 -4.58
N HIS A 115 -11.58 3.64 -4.69
CA HIS A 115 -10.65 3.60 -3.57
C HIS A 115 -11.05 4.63 -2.51
N GLU A 116 -11.35 5.85 -2.92
CA GLU A 116 -11.84 6.92 -2.04
C GLU A 116 -13.09 6.46 -1.30
N LEU A 117 -14.06 5.91 -2.03
CA LEU A 117 -15.30 5.41 -1.44
C LEU A 117 -15.08 4.26 -0.44
N ARG A 118 -14.04 3.44 -0.62
CA ARG A 118 -13.67 2.38 0.33
C ARG A 118 -13.02 2.93 1.60
N GLN A 119 -12.22 3.98 1.49
CA GLN A 119 -11.52 4.60 2.63
C GLN A 119 -12.45 5.41 3.53
N THR A 120 -13.58 5.89 3.00
CA THR A 120 -14.56 6.63 3.80
C THR A 120 -15.38 5.68 4.69
N LEU A 121 -14.98 5.64 5.96
CA LEU A 121 -15.61 4.84 7.01
C LEU A 121 -16.88 5.50 7.59
N ASP A 122 -16.96 6.83 7.56
CA ASP A 122 -18.13 7.58 8.02
C ASP A 122 -19.30 7.44 7.04
N PRO A 123 -20.49 6.95 7.48
CA PRO A 123 -21.63 6.74 6.60
C PRO A 123 -22.15 8.01 5.92
N GLU A 124 -22.18 9.14 6.62
CA GLU A 124 -22.69 10.40 6.07
C GLU A 124 -21.73 11.01 5.05
N ALA A 125 -20.42 11.01 5.34
CA ALA A 125 -19.40 11.39 4.36
C ALA A 125 -19.45 10.48 3.12
N ARG A 126 -19.64 9.16 3.31
CA ARG A 126 -19.75 8.21 2.21
C ARG A 126 -21.00 8.46 1.36
N LYS A 127 -22.13 8.81 1.98
CA LYS A 127 -23.35 9.20 1.27
C LYS A 127 -23.14 10.46 0.42
N ARG A 128 -22.47 11.48 0.96
CA ARG A 128 -22.10 12.70 0.20
C ARG A 128 -21.20 12.38 -0.99
N LEU A 129 -20.23 11.49 -0.83
CA LEU A 129 -19.39 11.03 -1.94
C LEU A 129 -20.19 10.31 -3.03
N ILE A 130 -21.11 9.42 -2.63
CA ILE A 130 -22.02 8.75 -3.57
C ILE A 130 -22.85 9.79 -4.35
N GLU A 131 -23.43 10.77 -3.66
CA GLU A 131 -24.19 11.85 -4.30
C GLU A 131 -23.32 12.69 -5.25
N ASN A 132 -22.08 13.01 -4.87
CA ASN A 132 -21.13 13.73 -5.71
C ASN A 132 -20.77 12.94 -6.97
N PHE A 133 -20.55 11.64 -6.85
CA PHE A 133 -20.25 10.76 -7.98
C PHE A 133 -21.45 10.56 -8.91
N HIS A 134 -22.68 10.58 -8.38
CA HIS A 134 -23.89 10.59 -9.21
C HIS A 134 -24.11 11.90 -9.96
N ARG A 135 -23.70 13.04 -9.38
CA ARG A 135 -23.81 14.37 -10.02
C ARG A 135 -22.75 14.61 -11.08
N ARG A 136 -21.60 13.94 -10.98
CA ARG A 136 -20.67 13.88 -12.11
C ARG A 136 -21.37 13.10 -13.22
N PRO A 137 -21.40 13.61 -14.47
CA PRO A 137 -21.79 12.76 -15.58
C PRO A 137 -20.88 11.53 -15.53
N LEU A 138 -21.47 10.33 -15.36
CA LEU A 138 -20.72 9.12 -15.66
C LEU A 138 -20.13 9.36 -17.05
N PRO A 139 -18.82 9.15 -17.27
CA PRO A 139 -18.21 9.42 -18.55
C PRO A 139 -19.06 8.75 -19.64
N ASN A 140 -19.80 9.58 -20.39
CA ASN A 140 -21.07 9.20 -20.99
C ASN A 140 -21.03 7.86 -21.72
N ASP A 141 -22.01 7.02 -21.37
CA ASP A 141 -22.91 6.27 -22.25
C ASP A 141 -22.64 6.43 -23.76
N VAL A 142 -21.61 5.76 -24.24
CA VAL A 142 -21.51 5.31 -25.62
C VAL A 142 -21.39 3.81 -25.50
N SER A 143 -22.41 3.10 -25.96
CA SER A 143 -22.55 1.66 -26.19
C SER A 143 -21.24 0.94 -26.50
N GLY A 144 -20.39 0.83 -25.49
CA GLY A 144 -19.19 0.05 -25.44
C GLY A 144 -19.51 -1.12 -24.53
N PRO A 145 -19.11 -2.35 -24.89
CA PRO A 145 -19.41 -3.51 -24.08
C PRO A 145 -19.01 -3.23 -22.64
N SER A 146 -19.96 -3.51 -21.74
CA SER A 146 -19.78 -3.42 -20.29
C SER A 146 -18.44 -4.06 -19.91
N PRO A 147 -17.74 -3.64 -18.84
CA PRO A 147 -16.49 -4.27 -18.44
C PRO A 147 -16.59 -5.80 -18.24
N SER A 148 -17.80 -6.35 -18.04
CA SER A 148 -18.09 -7.79 -18.02
C SER A 148 -18.09 -8.47 -19.38
N ASP A 149 -18.28 -7.73 -20.47
CA ASP A 149 -18.50 -8.25 -21.83
C ASP A 149 -17.29 -8.03 -22.74
N ARG A 150 -16.18 -7.48 -22.21
CA ARG A 150 -14.92 -7.44 -22.95
C ARG A 150 -14.36 -8.85 -23.09
N PRO A 151 -14.11 -9.35 -24.32
CA PRO A 151 -13.42 -10.62 -24.49
C PRO A 151 -12.04 -10.54 -23.79
N PRO A 152 -11.53 -11.66 -23.24
CA PRO A 152 -10.35 -11.71 -22.37
C PRO A 152 -9.03 -11.27 -23.02
N ASN A 153 -9.06 -10.78 -24.27
CA ASN A 153 -7.89 -10.48 -25.09
C ASN A 153 -7.64 -8.97 -25.31
N GLY A 154 -8.40 -8.07 -24.68
CA GLY A 154 -8.07 -6.63 -24.64
C GLY A 154 -7.10 -6.32 -23.51
N LEU A 155 -5.87 -5.90 -23.84
CA LEU A 155 -4.78 -5.62 -22.88
C LEU A 155 -5.26 -4.78 -21.67
N PRO A 156 -5.29 -5.36 -20.45
CA PRO A 156 -5.87 -4.71 -19.28
C PRO A 156 -4.85 -3.75 -18.64
N PHE A 157 -4.93 -2.47 -19.01
CA PHE A 157 -4.17 -1.40 -18.35
C PHE A 157 -4.65 -1.11 -16.91
N SER A 158 -5.79 -1.65 -16.48
CA SER A 158 -6.36 -1.42 -15.14
C SER A 158 -5.93 -2.44 -14.07
N GLN A 159 -5.28 -3.55 -14.44
CA GLN A 159 -4.83 -4.57 -13.48
C GLN A 159 -3.31 -4.71 -13.37
N ASN A 160 -2.55 -4.09 -14.29
CA ASN A 160 -1.10 -4.15 -14.24
C ASN A 160 -0.56 -2.90 -13.53
N ASN A 161 -0.51 -2.92 -12.19
CA ASN A 161 0.19 -1.90 -11.40
C ASN A 161 1.61 -1.64 -11.95
N ASN A 162 2.24 -2.66 -12.53
CA ASN A 162 3.54 -2.54 -13.19
C ASN A 162 3.51 -1.60 -14.41
N GLY A 163 2.43 -1.56 -15.19
CA GLY A 163 2.32 -0.68 -16.35
C GLY A 163 2.21 0.79 -15.95
N ARG A 164 1.42 1.06 -14.91
CA ARG A 164 1.28 2.40 -14.30
C ARG A 164 2.59 2.84 -13.66
N GLN A 165 3.22 1.95 -12.90
CA GLN A 165 4.49 2.24 -12.26
C GLN A 165 5.61 2.48 -13.29
N ARG A 166 5.68 1.66 -14.36
CA ARG A 166 6.58 1.91 -15.49
C ARG A 166 6.30 3.26 -16.17
N MET A 167 5.04 3.71 -16.18
CA MET A 167 4.67 5.05 -16.66
C MET A 167 5.35 6.15 -15.89
N ILE A 168 5.17 6.11 -14.57
CA ILE A 168 5.77 7.07 -13.66
C ILE A 168 7.30 6.97 -13.74
N GLU A 169 7.87 5.77 -13.65
CA GLU A 169 9.32 5.58 -13.75
C GLU A 169 9.89 6.18 -15.04
N LYS A 170 9.32 5.87 -16.22
CA LYS A 170 9.81 6.46 -17.48
C LYS A 170 9.59 7.98 -17.54
N LEU A 171 8.45 8.49 -17.07
CA LEU A 171 8.19 9.94 -17.02
C LEU A 171 9.28 10.68 -16.22
N PHE A 172 9.76 10.05 -15.15
CA PHE A 172 10.76 10.62 -14.26
C PHE A 172 12.14 9.97 -14.45
N GLY A 173 12.51 9.61 -15.68
CA GLY A 173 13.88 9.24 -16.03
C GLY A 173 14.39 7.94 -15.40
N GLY A 174 13.51 7.01 -15.06
CA GLY A 174 13.84 5.75 -14.40
C GLY A 174 14.10 5.90 -12.90
N LEU A 175 13.69 7.01 -12.27
CA LEU A 175 13.71 7.17 -10.82
C LEU A 175 12.73 6.19 -10.18
N ALA A 176 13.20 4.97 -9.91
CA ALA A 176 12.53 4.03 -9.04
C ALA A 176 12.61 4.58 -7.62
N LEU A 177 11.52 5.19 -7.16
CA LEU A 177 11.45 5.68 -5.80
C LEU A 177 11.20 4.50 -4.85
N PRO A 178 11.85 4.44 -3.66
CA PRO A 178 11.79 3.29 -2.75
C PRO A 178 10.47 3.24 -1.97
N PHE A 179 9.39 3.71 -2.57
CA PHE A 179 8.09 3.80 -1.94
C PHE A 179 7.38 2.45 -2.09
N GLY A 180 7.75 1.49 -1.25
CA GLY A 180 6.96 0.28 -1.09
C GLY A 180 5.55 0.60 -0.59
N ASP A 181 4.62 -0.35 -0.74
CA ASP A 181 3.20 -0.23 -0.35
C ASP A 181 2.93 0.11 1.14
N ARG A 182 3.97 0.24 1.96
CA ARG A 182 3.87 0.52 3.41
C ARG A 182 3.36 1.92 3.72
N PHE A 183 3.63 2.87 2.84
CA PHE A 183 3.09 4.22 2.94
C PHE A 183 1.93 4.26 1.95
N GLY A 184 0.71 4.48 2.44
CA GLY A 184 -0.49 4.60 1.61
C GLY A 184 -0.40 5.76 0.61
N SER A 185 -1.53 6.37 0.25
CA SER A 185 -1.52 7.45 -0.75
C SER A 185 -0.68 8.66 -0.31
N CYS A 186 -0.40 8.87 0.98
CA CYS A 186 0.35 10.03 1.53
C CYS A 186 -0.17 11.40 1.07
N VAL A 187 -1.31 11.44 0.35
CA VAL A 187 -1.87 12.66 -0.24
C VAL A 187 -2.31 13.63 0.86
N PRO A 188 -3.02 13.20 1.93
CA PRO A 188 -3.41 14.13 2.99
C PRO A 188 -2.21 14.78 3.68
N GLU A 189 -1.17 14.01 3.99
CA GLU A 189 0.04 14.54 4.61
C GLU A 189 0.82 15.46 3.65
N MET A 190 0.90 15.09 2.38
CA MET A 190 1.51 15.92 1.34
C MET A 190 0.78 17.26 1.20
N GLU A 191 -0.56 17.27 1.20
CA GLU A 191 -1.33 18.51 1.12
C GLU A 191 -1.07 19.42 2.31
N THR A 192 -0.98 18.86 3.53
CA THR A 192 -0.59 19.64 4.70
C THR A 192 0.81 20.23 4.54
N ILE A 193 1.79 19.44 4.07
CA ILE A 193 3.14 19.94 3.82
C ILE A 193 3.10 21.10 2.82
N ILE A 194 2.42 20.94 1.69
CA ILE A 194 2.29 21.98 0.67
C ILE A 194 1.63 23.24 1.22
N ARG A 195 0.54 23.12 2.00
CA ARG A 195 -0.15 24.29 2.59
C ARG A 195 0.77 25.08 3.53
N VAL A 196 1.57 24.39 4.34
CA VAL A 196 2.55 25.06 5.21
C VAL A 196 3.62 25.75 4.35
N LEU A 197 4.18 25.06 3.36
CA LEU A 197 5.19 25.66 2.47
C LEU A 197 4.65 26.88 1.71
N GLU A 198 3.42 26.79 1.21
CA GLU A 198 2.74 27.88 0.51
C GLU A 198 2.50 29.09 1.42
N HIS A 199 2.16 28.85 2.70
CA HIS A 199 2.00 29.94 3.66
C HIS A 199 3.32 30.67 3.93
N GLU A 200 4.46 29.95 3.89
CA GLU A 200 5.79 30.54 4.06
C GLU A 200 6.28 31.30 2.82
N LEU A 201 5.65 31.14 1.65
CA LEU A 201 6.03 31.87 0.44
C LEU A 201 5.68 33.37 0.52
N PRO A 202 6.47 34.25 -0.12
CA PRO A 202 6.14 35.67 -0.26
C PRO A 202 4.75 35.89 -0.86
N PHE A 203 4.10 36.99 -0.47
CA PHE A 203 2.75 37.31 -0.95
C PHE A 203 2.68 37.41 -2.48
N ASP A 204 3.68 38.02 -3.11
CA ASP A 204 3.76 38.21 -4.57
C ASP A 204 3.73 36.89 -5.36
N SER A 205 4.16 35.78 -4.75
CA SER A 205 4.10 34.47 -5.38
C SER A 205 2.69 33.89 -5.42
N ARG A 206 1.77 34.33 -4.56
CA ARG A 206 0.42 33.76 -4.45
C ARG A 206 -0.47 34.12 -5.64
N ASP A 207 -0.31 35.32 -6.19
CA ASP A 207 -1.03 35.76 -7.39
C ASP A 207 -0.70 34.91 -8.62
N GLU A 208 0.52 34.36 -8.69
CA GLU A 208 0.91 33.40 -9.73
C GLU A 208 0.28 32.02 -9.47
N LEU A 209 0.29 31.58 -8.21
CA LEU A 209 -0.22 30.27 -7.80
C LEU A 209 -1.74 30.13 -8.00
N ASP A 210 -2.51 31.20 -7.82
CA ASP A 210 -3.97 31.18 -7.98
C ASP A 210 -4.43 31.03 -9.44
N LYS A 211 -3.52 31.20 -10.42
CA LYS A 211 -3.80 31.01 -11.86
C LYS A 211 -3.59 29.57 -12.34
N LEU A 212 -3.00 28.72 -11.51
CA LEU A 212 -2.65 27.35 -11.86
C LEU A 212 -3.75 26.37 -11.44
N ASP A 213 -3.83 25.24 -12.14
CA ASP A 213 -4.63 24.11 -11.66
C ASP A 213 -4.06 23.58 -10.32
N GLU A 214 -4.90 22.85 -9.58
CA GLU A 214 -4.56 22.42 -8.22
C GLU A 214 -3.24 21.62 -8.15
N TYR A 215 -3.01 20.72 -9.11
CA TYR A 215 -1.78 19.91 -9.14
C TYR A 215 -0.57 20.77 -9.51
N SER A 216 -0.68 21.60 -10.56
CA SER A 216 0.40 22.50 -10.95
C SER A 216 0.74 23.52 -9.86
N ARG A 217 -0.25 24.01 -9.09
CA ARG A 217 -0.03 24.85 -7.90
C ARG A 217 0.83 24.13 -6.87
N LYS A 218 0.51 22.87 -6.52
CA LYS A 218 1.27 22.07 -5.54
C LYS A 218 2.74 21.92 -5.98
N VAL A 219 2.98 21.62 -7.26
CA VAL A 219 4.35 21.51 -7.81
C VAL A 219 5.07 22.86 -7.84
N ARG A 220 4.37 23.94 -8.22
CA ARG A 220 4.92 25.29 -8.28
C ARG A 220 5.34 25.79 -6.89
N VAL A 221 4.55 25.52 -5.86
CA VAL A 221 4.92 25.79 -4.45
C VAL A 221 6.25 25.12 -4.12
N LEU A 222 6.39 23.82 -4.38
CA LEU A 222 7.63 23.09 -4.13
C LEU A 222 8.82 23.71 -4.85
N ARG A 223 8.66 24.09 -6.12
CA ARG A 223 9.73 24.74 -6.89
C ARG A 223 10.14 26.08 -6.28
N LEU A 224 9.17 26.95 -5.96
CA LEU A 224 9.45 28.26 -5.39
C LEU A 224 10.16 28.13 -4.03
N THR A 225 9.79 27.14 -3.21
CA THR A 225 10.50 26.83 -1.97
C THR A 225 11.97 26.43 -2.25
N LEU A 226 12.21 25.55 -3.22
CA LEU A 226 13.56 25.13 -3.62
C LEU A 226 14.40 26.27 -4.21
N GLU A 227 13.78 27.21 -4.92
CA GLU A 227 14.45 28.39 -5.50
C GLU A 227 14.84 29.41 -4.43
N ARG A 228 14.03 29.58 -3.38
CA ARG A 228 14.32 30.49 -2.25
C ARG A 228 15.55 30.07 -1.46
N HIS A 229 15.81 28.77 -1.37
CA HIS A 229 16.98 28.22 -0.70
C HIS A 229 17.82 27.43 -1.71
N PRO A 230 18.71 28.10 -2.47
CA PRO A 230 19.44 27.44 -3.55
C PRO A 230 20.56 26.52 -3.05
N VAL A 231 21.02 26.68 -1.80
CA VAL A 231 22.19 26.00 -1.24
C VAL A 231 21.76 24.88 -0.28
N GLY A 232 22.37 23.71 -0.44
CA GLY A 232 22.24 22.58 0.48
C GLY A 232 21.49 21.37 -0.11
N PRO A 233 21.38 20.27 0.66
CA PRO A 233 20.57 19.13 0.25
C PRO A 233 19.08 19.50 0.17
N PRO A 234 18.24 18.77 -0.57
CA PRO A 234 16.82 19.07 -0.72
C PRO A 234 16.08 19.28 0.62
N THR A 235 16.46 18.55 1.67
CA THR A 235 15.93 18.70 3.04
C THR A 235 16.10 20.12 3.58
N VAL A 236 17.29 20.68 3.43
CA VAL A 236 17.62 22.05 3.84
C VAL A 236 16.98 23.07 2.92
N ARG A 237 16.92 22.78 1.61
CA ARG A 237 16.32 23.70 0.65
C ARG A 237 14.81 23.84 0.81
N ILE A 238 14.12 22.77 1.21
CA ILE A 238 12.67 22.79 1.39
C ILE A 238 12.29 23.33 2.78
N PHE A 239 13.01 22.93 3.84
CA PHE A 239 12.61 23.23 5.22
C PHE A 239 13.49 24.24 5.95
N GLY A 240 14.57 24.72 5.33
CA GLY A 240 15.51 25.68 5.91
C GLY A 240 16.53 25.07 6.88
N LEU A 241 17.55 25.87 7.23
CA LEU A 241 18.52 25.58 8.29
C LEU A 241 17.92 26.03 9.64
N GLY A 242 17.13 25.16 10.28
CA GLY A 242 16.50 25.43 11.58
C GLY A 242 15.01 25.07 11.59
N SER A 243 14.63 24.15 12.48
CA SER A 243 13.44 23.30 12.41
C SER A 243 12.06 23.97 12.41
N SER A 244 11.94 25.30 12.41
CA SER A 244 10.64 25.96 12.62
C SER A 244 9.58 25.52 11.60
N THR A 245 9.93 25.41 10.32
CA THR A 245 9.01 24.91 9.28
C THR A 245 8.68 23.44 9.47
N ILE A 246 9.64 22.61 9.85
CA ILE A 246 9.42 21.19 10.16
C ILE A 246 8.46 21.06 11.33
N ASP A 247 8.65 21.84 12.39
CA ASP A 247 7.80 21.81 13.57
C ASP A 247 6.38 22.29 13.26
N LYS A 248 6.22 23.33 12.42
CA LYS A 248 4.91 23.76 11.87
C LYS A 248 4.24 22.64 11.07
N VAL A 249 4.98 21.95 10.20
CA VAL A 249 4.48 20.80 9.43
C VAL A 249 4.01 19.70 10.38
N PHE A 250 4.84 19.24 11.33
CA PHE A 250 4.46 18.18 12.26
C PHE A 250 3.28 18.55 13.15
N ALA A 251 3.14 19.83 13.52
CA ALA A 251 1.98 20.32 14.25
C ALA A 251 0.70 20.27 13.41
N ALA A 252 0.80 20.58 12.11
CA ALA A 252 -0.33 20.59 11.18
C ALA A 252 -0.68 19.20 10.61
N LEU A 253 0.23 18.23 10.68
CA LEU A 253 0.01 16.89 10.13
C LEU A 253 -1.21 16.21 10.79
N PRO A 254 -2.08 15.55 9.99
CA PRO A 254 -3.19 14.78 10.53
C PRO A 254 -2.68 13.65 11.42
N ASP A 255 -3.51 13.20 12.35
CA ASP A 255 -3.18 12.04 13.18
C ASP A 255 -3.13 10.79 12.30
N GLY A 256 -1.91 10.33 12.04
CA GLY A 256 -1.64 9.26 11.10
C GLY A 256 -0.28 8.60 11.35
N PRO A 257 0.08 7.57 10.56
CA PRO A 257 1.29 6.78 10.78
C PRO A 257 2.56 7.65 10.70
N ILE A 258 2.56 8.70 9.88
CA ILE A 258 3.69 9.64 9.76
C ILE A 258 3.92 10.41 11.06
N LYS A 259 2.86 10.83 11.75
CA LYS A 259 2.93 11.54 13.02
C LYS A 259 3.28 10.60 14.18
N GLN A 260 2.86 9.34 14.08
CA GLN A 260 3.09 8.30 15.09
C GLN A 260 4.47 7.64 14.98
N LEU A 261 5.17 7.77 13.84
CA LEU A 261 6.51 7.21 13.69
C LEU A 261 7.39 7.70 14.84
N PRO A 262 7.89 6.78 15.70
CA PRO A 262 8.61 7.13 16.91
C PRO A 262 9.95 7.73 16.53
N LEU A 263 9.94 9.03 16.33
CA LEU A 263 11.12 9.85 16.29
C LEU A 263 11.66 9.84 17.71
N ASN A 264 12.70 9.03 17.91
CA ASN A 264 13.37 8.80 19.17
C ASN A 264 13.36 10.06 20.04
N ARG A 265 12.75 10.00 21.24
CA ARG A 265 12.55 11.17 22.12
C ARG A 265 13.87 11.82 22.56
N ASN A 266 15.01 11.17 22.31
CA ASN A 266 16.31 11.75 22.55
C ASN A 266 16.69 12.73 21.42
N PRO A 267 16.97 14.01 21.73
CA PRO A 267 17.37 15.01 20.76
C PRO A 267 18.78 14.69 20.24
N ASN A 268 18.83 13.87 19.20
CA ASN A 268 20.06 13.59 18.47
C ASN A 268 20.11 14.57 17.27
N PRO A 269 21.24 15.24 16.97
CA PRO A 269 21.39 16.07 15.76
C PRO A 269 20.96 15.35 14.47
N ASN A 270 21.10 14.03 14.39
CA ASN A 270 20.67 13.22 13.24
C ASN A 270 19.14 13.12 13.09
N GLN A 271 18.37 13.52 14.12
CA GLN A 271 16.91 13.47 14.11
C GLN A 271 16.30 14.50 13.14
N PHE A 272 16.91 15.69 13.03
CA PHE A 272 16.45 16.70 12.08
C PHE A 272 16.55 16.18 10.65
N GLU A 273 17.67 15.54 10.31
CA GLU A 273 17.89 14.95 8.99
C GLU A 273 16.91 13.80 8.74
N ALA A 274 16.66 12.93 9.72
CA ALA A 274 15.68 11.86 9.59
C ALA A 274 14.24 12.39 9.40
N ARG A 275 13.83 13.42 10.16
CA ARG A 275 12.52 14.07 10.04
C ARG A 275 12.33 14.71 8.67
N SER A 276 13.27 15.54 8.25
CA SER A 276 13.22 16.23 6.97
C SER A 276 13.21 15.24 5.81
N THR A 277 14.04 14.19 5.88
CA THR A 277 14.08 13.12 4.89
C THR A 277 12.74 12.38 4.80
N LEU A 278 12.10 12.08 5.94
CA LEU A 278 10.77 11.48 5.98
C LEU A 278 9.72 12.40 5.34
N LEU A 279 9.72 13.70 5.66
CA LEU A 279 8.77 14.66 5.09
C LEU A 279 8.94 14.81 3.58
N ILE A 280 10.17 14.85 3.07
CA ILE A 280 10.40 14.84 1.61
C ILE A 280 9.89 13.54 0.99
N THR A 281 10.13 12.40 1.63
CA THR A 281 9.64 11.10 1.15
C THR A 281 8.10 11.11 1.02
N VAL A 282 7.39 11.61 2.04
CA VAL A 282 5.93 11.76 2.05
C VAL A 282 5.46 12.73 0.97
N LEU A 283 6.09 13.90 0.88
CA LEU A 283 5.81 14.92 -0.12
C LEU A 283 5.96 14.36 -1.55
N MET A 284 7.08 13.72 -1.85
CA MET A 284 7.35 13.12 -3.15
C MET A 284 6.38 11.98 -3.47
N ARG A 285 6.03 11.13 -2.50
CA ARG A 285 5.06 10.05 -2.68
C ARG A 285 3.65 10.60 -2.97
N GLY A 286 3.21 11.60 -2.22
CA GLY A 286 1.93 12.26 -2.44
C GLY A 286 1.86 12.92 -3.81
N LEU A 287 2.89 13.68 -4.20
CA LEU A 287 2.97 14.31 -5.53
C LEU A 287 2.98 13.29 -6.67
N MET A 288 3.66 12.15 -6.52
CA MET A 288 3.65 11.09 -7.52
C MET A 288 2.27 10.43 -7.64
N THR A 289 1.57 10.26 -6.52
CA THR A 289 0.19 9.74 -6.51
C THR A 289 -0.77 10.73 -7.20
N GLU A 290 -0.64 12.02 -6.90
CA GLU A 290 -1.41 13.08 -7.57
C GLU A 290 -1.05 13.21 -9.05
N THR A 291 0.22 13.06 -9.43
CA THR A 291 0.65 13.02 -10.84
C THR A 291 -0.08 11.90 -11.57
N GLN A 292 -0.17 10.73 -10.95
CA GLN A 292 -0.86 9.59 -11.53
C GLN A 292 -2.36 9.88 -11.70
N ARG A 293 -2.99 10.49 -10.69
CA ARG A 293 -4.39 10.92 -10.79
C ARG A 293 -4.58 11.93 -11.91
N ALA A 294 -3.74 12.96 -11.98
CA ALA A 294 -3.77 13.97 -13.02
C ALA A 294 -3.62 13.37 -14.43
N ILE A 295 -2.72 12.39 -14.62
CA ILE A 295 -2.59 11.63 -15.87
C ILE A 295 -3.85 10.82 -16.19
N GLU A 296 -4.46 10.17 -15.18
CA GLU A 296 -5.67 9.38 -15.36
C GLU A 296 -6.87 10.25 -15.73
N ASP A 297 -7.02 11.41 -15.09
CA ASP A 297 -8.09 12.37 -15.31
C ASP A 297 -8.00 13.04 -16.69
N HIS A 298 -6.78 13.31 -17.15
CA HIS A 298 -6.52 13.91 -18.47
C HIS A 298 -6.21 12.87 -19.54
N ARG A 299 -6.50 11.60 -19.30
CA ARG A 299 -6.15 10.54 -20.25
C ARG A 299 -6.91 10.75 -21.57
N PRO A 300 -6.21 11.10 -22.67
CA PRO A 300 -6.86 11.36 -23.94
C PRO A 300 -7.40 10.08 -24.55
N ARG A 301 -8.46 10.24 -25.35
CA ARG A 301 -8.96 9.19 -26.22
C ARG A 301 -7.95 8.90 -27.36
N PRO A 302 -7.97 7.70 -27.95
CA PRO A 302 -7.01 7.34 -29.01
C PRO A 302 -7.03 8.30 -30.21
N ASP A 303 -8.20 8.78 -30.61
CA ASP A 303 -8.38 9.76 -31.69
C ASP A 303 -7.72 11.10 -31.38
N VAL A 304 -7.84 11.58 -30.13
CA VAL A 304 -7.18 12.80 -29.65
C VAL A 304 -5.65 12.61 -29.68
N LEU A 305 -5.14 11.46 -29.25
CA LEU A 305 -3.71 11.14 -29.35
C LEU A 305 -3.22 11.12 -30.80
N PHE A 306 -3.99 10.55 -31.73
CA PHE A 306 -3.63 10.55 -33.15
C PHE A 306 -3.63 11.97 -33.74
N ALA A 307 -4.59 12.81 -33.38
CA ALA A 307 -4.61 14.22 -33.79
C ALA A 307 -3.39 14.95 -33.21
N PHE A 308 -3.07 14.70 -31.95
CA PHE A 308 -1.89 15.25 -31.29
C PHE A 308 -0.58 14.84 -32.00
N GLN A 309 -0.41 13.57 -32.36
CA GLN A 309 0.76 13.08 -33.10
C GLN A 309 0.97 13.81 -34.44
N LYS A 310 -0.11 14.20 -35.11
CA LYS A 310 -0.05 14.98 -36.37
C LYS A 310 0.41 16.42 -36.16
N ASN A 311 0.28 16.96 -34.95
CA ASN A 311 0.72 18.30 -34.60
C ASN A 311 2.17 18.33 -34.07
N LEU A 312 2.76 17.18 -33.74
CA LEU A 312 4.16 17.09 -33.33
C LEU A 312 5.10 17.48 -34.47
N ASN A 313 6.28 17.98 -34.13
CA ASN A 313 7.32 18.30 -35.10
C ASN A 313 7.81 17.04 -35.84
N ASP A 314 8.34 17.22 -37.06
CA ASP A 314 8.72 16.09 -37.93
C ASP A 314 9.79 15.19 -37.29
N LYS A 315 10.69 15.76 -36.48
CA LYS A 315 11.74 15.01 -35.77
C LYS A 315 11.14 14.07 -34.73
N GLU A 316 10.20 14.56 -33.91
CA GLU A 316 9.50 13.77 -32.89
C GLU A 316 8.59 12.73 -33.52
N ARG A 317 7.87 13.09 -34.58
CA ARG A 317 7.02 12.17 -35.33
C ARG A 317 7.84 11.02 -35.90
N THR A 318 8.95 11.32 -36.58
CA THR A 318 9.87 10.31 -37.12
C THR A 318 10.45 9.43 -36.00
N ARG A 319 10.84 10.03 -34.86
CA ARG A 319 11.31 9.28 -33.69
C ARG A 319 10.24 8.30 -33.18
N LEU A 320 8.99 8.76 -33.05
CA LEU A 320 7.86 7.95 -32.61
C LEU A 320 7.50 6.84 -33.60
N ASP A 321 7.58 7.10 -34.90
CA ASP A 321 7.27 6.12 -35.95
C ASP A 321 8.32 4.99 -36.03
N ASN A 322 9.54 5.26 -35.56
CA ASN A 322 10.59 4.25 -35.42
C ASN A 322 10.48 3.41 -34.14
N MET A 323 9.57 3.74 -33.21
CA MET A 323 9.33 2.95 -31.99
C MET A 323 8.32 1.83 -32.25
N ASN A 324 8.37 0.77 -31.44
CA ASN A 324 7.29 -0.23 -31.46
C ASN A 324 5.96 0.40 -31.03
N ARG A 325 4.84 -0.24 -31.38
CA ARG A 325 3.49 0.30 -31.17
C ARG A 325 3.22 0.69 -29.71
N ASP A 326 3.64 -0.12 -28.76
CA ASP A 326 3.35 0.07 -27.34
C ASP A 326 4.18 1.22 -26.75
N ASP A 327 5.48 1.25 -27.02
CA ASP A 327 6.38 2.34 -26.62
C ASP A 327 5.97 3.66 -27.29
N ARG A 328 5.55 3.63 -28.56
CA ARG A 328 5.04 4.81 -29.26
C ARG A 328 3.80 5.39 -28.58
N GLN A 329 2.79 4.56 -28.30
CA GLN A 329 1.55 5.02 -27.64
C GLN A 329 1.85 5.62 -26.26
N PHE A 330 2.76 4.97 -25.56
CA PHE A 330 3.18 5.40 -24.25
C PHE A 330 3.93 6.73 -24.27
N GLU A 331 4.94 6.88 -25.15
CA GLU A 331 5.70 8.12 -25.30
C GLU A 331 4.80 9.27 -25.77
N LEU A 332 3.88 8.99 -26.70
CA LEU A 332 2.90 9.97 -27.18
C LEU A 332 1.98 10.46 -26.05
N LEU A 333 1.53 9.56 -25.18
CA LEU A 333 0.76 9.90 -24.00
C LEU A 333 1.57 10.77 -23.03
N GLN A 334 2.87 10.47 -22.83
CA GLN A 334 3.73 11.30 -22.00
C GLN A 334 3.86 12.72 -22.55
N LEU A 335 4.11 12.86 -23.86
CA LEU A 335 4.23 14.16 -24.52
C LEU A 335 2.93 14.95 -24.38
N TYR A 336 1.79 14.31 -24.65
CA TYR A 336 0.47 14.93 -24.52
C TYR A 336 0.24 15.45 -23.10
N VAL A 337 0.44 14.61 -22.10
CA VAL A 337 0.14 14.96 -20.70
C VAL A 337 1.12 16.03 -20.17
N LYS A 338 2.39 16.03 -20.60
CA LYS A 338 3.34 17.13 -20.27
C LYS A 338 2.90 18.48 -20.85
N GLU A 339 2.27 18.47 -22.03
CA GLU A 339 1.77 19.69 -22.67
C GLU A 339 0.48 20.18 -22.01
N GLN A 340 -0.43 19.27 -21.65
CA GLN A 340 -1.70 19.64 -21.01
C GLN A 340 -1.56 20.02 -19.54
N ILE A 341 -0.62 19.41 -18.81
CA ILE A 341 -0.47 19.60 -17.36
C ILE A 341 0.92 20.17 -17.07
N SER A 342 0.99 21.49 -16.95
CA SER A 342 2.26 22.22 -16.78
C SER A 342 3.08 21.73 -15.57
N GLY A 343 2.40 21.36 -14.48
CA GLY A 343 3.00 20.81 -13.27
C GLY A 343 3.79 19.52 -13.50
N ILE A 344 3.48 18.70 -14.52
CA ILE A 344 4.20 17.44 -14.77
C ILE A 344 5.59 17.74 -15.34
N GLY A 345 5.65 18.63 -16.32
CA GLY A 345 6.92 19.09 -16.88
C GLY A 345 7.78 19.84 -15.85
N GLU A 346 7.15 20.56 -14.92
CA GLU A 346 7.85 21.24 -13.82
C GLU A 346 8.38 20.26 -12.77
N LEU A 347 7.58 19.27 -12.34
CA LEU A 347 8.00 18.25 -11.40
C LEU A 347 9.16 17.40 -11.95
N GLN A 348 9.13 17.09 -13.25
CA GLN A 348 10.24 16.42 -13.94
C GLN A 348 11.53 17.23 -13.89
N ARG A 349 11.44 18.56 -14.08
CA ARG A 349 12.61 19.46 -13.96
C ARG A 349 13.16 19.49 -12.55
N ILE A 350 12.29 19.52 -11.52
CA ILE A 350 12.71 19.45 -10.12
C ILE A 350 13.43 18.12 -9.85
N LEU A 351 12.86 17.01 -10.28
CA LEU A 351 13.39 15.67 -10.05
C LEU A 351 14.67 15.35 -10.83
N GLY A 352 14.81 15.93 -12.02
CA GLY A 352 16.01 15.80 -12.85
C GLY A 352 17.17 16.71 -12.42
N THR A 353 17.04 17.45 -11.32
CA THR A 353 18.19 18.20 -10.79
C THR A 353 19.22 17.23 -10.19
N PRO A 354 20.54 17.46 -10.37
CA PRO A 354 21.58 16.58 -9.83
C PRO A 354 21.47 16.38 -8.31
N GLU A 355 21.03 17.40 -7.58
CA GLU A 355 20.84 17.35 -6.13
C GLU A 355 19.69 16.39 -5.76
N MET A 356 18.56 16.48 -6.47
CA MET A 356 17.42 15.62 -6.23
C MET A 356 17.71 14.18 -6.65
N GLU A 357 18.39 13.96 -7.76
CA GLU A 357 18.83 12.63 -8.17
C GLU A 357 19.75 11.98 -7.15
N ARG A 358 20.73 12.72 -6.61
CA ARG A 358 21.62 12.22 -5.54
C ARG A 358 20.83 11.88 -4.29
N PHE A 359 19.90 12.74 -3.89
CA PHE A 359 19.04 12.51 -2.73
C PHE A 359 18.18 11.27 -2.89
N VAL A 360 17.54 11.07 -4.05
CA VAL A 360 16.75 9.86 -4.33
C VAL A 360 17.63 8.60 -4.35
N LYS A 361 18.83 8.67 -4.93
CA LYS A 361 19.79 7.56 -4.89
C LYS A 361 20.21 7.23 -3.46
N GLN A 362 20.43 8.24 -2.62
CA GLN A 362 20.74 8.04 -1.19
C GLN A 362 19.57 7.38 -0.46
N LEU A 363 18.33 7.82 -0.71
CA LEU A 363 17.13 7.18 -0.16
C LEU A 363 17.02 5.70 -0.57
N ASN A 364 17.32 5.38 -1.82
CA ASN A 364 17.30 4.00 -2.33
C ASN A 364 18.38 3.12 -1.69
N ASN A 365 19.54 3.69 -1.39
CA ASN A 365 20.67 2.98 -0.80
C ASN A 365 20.62 2.93 0.73
N ALA A 366 19.74 3.71 1.36
CA ALA A 366 19.60 3.73 2.82
C ALA A 366 19.13 2.35 3.31
N PRO A 367 19.79 1.75 4.32
CA PRO A 367 19.40 0.46 4.86
C PRO A 367 17.96 0.53 5.37
N ARG A 368 17.09 -0.33 4.85
CA ARG A 368 15.67 -0.33 5.22
C ARG A 368 15.55 -0.67 6.71
N PRO A 369 14.83 0.14 7.52
CA PRO A 369 14.64 -0.16 8.93
C PRO A 369 14.01 -1.55 9.11
N GLY A 370 14.71 -2.44 9.82
CA GLY A 370 14.28 -3.83 10.06
C GLY A 370 14.78 -4.86 9.04
N GLN A 371 15.44 -4.43 7.96
CA GLN A 371 16.19 -5.33 7.11
C GLN A 371 17.60 -5.39 7.69
N GLY A 372 17.81 -6.34 8.60
CA GLY A 372 19.11 -6.57 9.22
C GLY A 372 20.19 -6.67 8.15
N SER A 373 21.39 -6.19 8.46
CA SER A 373 22.54 -6.30 7.55
C SER A 373 22.63 -7.76 7.06
N PRO A 374 22.72 -8.01 5.75
CA PRO A 374 22.78 -9.38 5.22
C PRO A 374 23.90 -10.22 5.86
N ASP A 375 24.96 -9.56 6.36
CA ASP A 375 26.09 -10.18 7.05
C ASP A 375 25.80 -10.60 8.51
N GLY A 376 24.58 -10.42 9.01
CA GLY A 376 24.19 -10.72 10.39
C GLY A 376 23.61 -12.12 10.63
N GLU A 377 23.13 -12.82 9.60
CA GLU A 377 22.44 -14.11 9.76
C GLU A 377 23.38 -15.33 9.81
N ASP A 378 24.62 -15.21 9.32
CA ASP A 378 25.58 -16.32 9.30
C ASP A 378 26.20 -16.67 10.67
N ARG A 379 25.75 -16.01 11.76
CA ARG A 379 26.21 -16.29 13.13
C ARG A 379 25.22 -17.06 13.99
N ARG A 380 23.99 -17.34 13.53
CA ARG A 380 23.01 -18.09 14.36
C ARG A 380 23.09 -19.62 14.24
N ASP A 381 23.76 -20.17 13.23
CA ASP A 381 23.92 -21.63 13.07
C ASP A 381 25.14 -22.23 13.79
N LYS A 382 25.91 -21.43 14.55
CA LYS A 382 27.05 -21.94 15.35
C LYS A 382 26.75 -22.28 16.81
N LYS A 383 25.48 -22.30 17.25
CA LYS A 383 25.11 -22.73 18.61
C LYS A 383 24.68 -24.21 18.74
N GLY A 384 24.99 -25.06 17.76
CA GLY A 384 24.67 -26.49 17.78
C GLY A 384 25.83 -27.46 17.89
N ARG A 385 27.10 -27.03 17.90
CA ARG A 385 28.23 -27.93 18.19
C ARG A 385 28.58 -27.86 19.67
N PHE A 386 28.08 -28.83 20.41
CA PHE A 386 28.66 -29.23 21.69
C PHE A 386 30.18 -29.43 21.50
N PRO A 387 31.03 -28.90 22.40
CA PRO A 387 32.43 -29.30 22.42
C PRO A 387 32.49 -30.82 22.69
N PRO A 388 33.37 -31.57 22.01
CA PRO A 388 33.60 -32.97 22.35
C PRO A 388 34.05 -33.04 23.81
N LEU A 389 33.38 -33.92 24.56
CA LEU A 389 33.78 -34.29 25.90
C LEU A 389 35.20 -34.84 25.90
N ASP A 390 35.95 -34.35 26.88
CA ASP A 390 37.00 -35.01 27.63
C ASP A 390 38.29 -35.45 26.90
N GLY A 391 39.39 -34.85 27.34
CA GLY A 391 40.73 -35.09 26.83
C GLY A 391 41.74 -34.19 27.54
N SER A 392 42.07 -34.56 28.78
CA SER A 392 43.36 -34.34 29.44
C SER A 392 44.00 -32.95 29.29
N ARG A 393 43.69 -32.05 30.24
CA ARG A 393 44.48 -30.82 30.50
C ARG A 393 45.98 -31.17 30.64
N ARG A 394 46.81 -30.66 29.74
CA ARG A 394 48.26 -30.53 30.00
C ARG A 394 48.50 -29.34 30.96
N PRO A 395 49.51 -29.42 31.85
CA PRO A 395 49.90 -28.31 32.71
C PRO A 395 50.30 -27.09 31.91
N ARG A 396 49.86 -25.92 32.40
CA ARG A 396 50.11 -24.59 31.86
C ARG A 396 51.59 -24.23 32.10
N GLU A 397 52.35 -24.04 31.02
CA GLU A 397 53.69 -23.44 31.12
C GLU A 397 53.57 -21.94 31.45
N PRO A 398 54.50 -21.39 32.26
CA PRO A 398 54.50 -19.99 32.65
C PRO A 398 54.87 -19.06 31.50
N GLU A 399 54.27 -17.88 31.57
CA GLU A 399 54.29 -16.79 30.60
C GLU A 399 55.72 -16.36 30.22
N SER A 400 55.95 -16.22 28.91
CA SER A 400 57.13 -15.51 28.39
C SER A 400 56.84 -14.00 28.37
N PRO A 401 57.78 -13.15 28.83
CA PRO A 401 57.60 -11.70 28.82
C PRO A 401 57.68 -11.12 27.41
N LEU A 402 56.82 -10.14 27.13
CA LEU A 402 56.73 -9.39 25.89
C LEU A 402 58.02 -8.58 25.62
N PRO A 403 58.44 -8.42 24.34
CA PRO A 403 59.60 -7.59 24.00
C PRO A 403 59.25 -6.09 24.01
N ASN A 404 60.20 -5.34 24.57
CA ASN A 404 60.36 -3.89 24.61
C ASN A 404 59.74 -3.09 23.45
N ARG A 405 58.93 -2.11 23.79
CA ARG A 405 58.58 -0.95 22.95
C ARG A 405 59.55 0.20 23.29
N PRO A 406 60.30 0.76 22.33
CA PRO A 406 61.18 1.89 22.61
C PRO A 406 60.39 3.19 22.74
N ASP A 407 60.75 3.96 23.78
CA ASP A 407 60.29 5.33 24.02
C ASP A 407 60.84 6.28 22.96
N LEU A 408 59.97 7.12 22.40
CA LEU A 408 60.38 8.32 21.65
C LEU A 408 60.78 9.40 22.65
N LYS A 409 62.02 9.90 22.51
CA LYS A 409 62.49 11.16 23.07
C LYS A 409 62.21 12.30 22.08
N ASP A 410 61.77 13.42 22.67
CA ASP A 410 61.86 14.83 22.28
C ASP A 410 61.59 15.25 20.82
#